data_AF-A0A922N3J2-F1
#
_entry.id   AF-A0A922N3J2-F1
#
_cell.length_a   1.000
_cell.length_b   1.000
_cell.length_c   1.000
_cell.angle_alpha   90.00
_cell.angle_beta   90.00
_cell.angle_gamma   90.00
#
_symmetry.space_group_name_H-M   'P 1'
#
loop_
_entity.id
_entity.type
_entity.pdbx_description
1 polymer ?
#
loop_
_entity_poly.entity_id
_entity_poly.type
_entity_poly.pdbx_seq_one_letter_code
_entity_poly.pdbx_strand_id
1 'polypeptide(L)'
;NRGNFINNFIEPAGLTENEEDEYEAWKRSEPIAGEGVDPKKYWVELRDRHPSLSKFAIDMLSIPGSSCECERLFSELGDLLEPRRRSISPQLLAAIQCDRRWIRAGFGSGEVPVKEAISDEEMDAKYGVHKWILAEKLNTKVSI
;
A
#
# COMPACT_ATOMS: atom_id res chain seq x y z
N ASN A 1 -13.39 39.73 5.04
CA ASN A 1 -14.24 38.53 5.19
C ASN A 1 -13.42 37.26 4.93
N ARG A 2 -12.41 36.95 5.78
CA ARG A 2 -11.45 35.83 5.59
C ARG A 2 -11.59 34.72 6.66
N GLY A 3 -12.58 34.82 7.55
CA GLY A 3 -12.72 33.96 8.72
C GLY A 3 -13.53 32.67 8.54
N ASN A 4 -14.19 32.47 7.40
CA ASN A 4 -15.15 31.36 7.24
C ASN A 4 -14.59 30.10 6.56
N PHE A 5 -13.39 30.14 5.97
CA PHE A 5 -12.84 28.98 5.26
C PHE A 5 -12.28 27.90 6.20
N ILE A 6 -11.76 28.30 7.37
CA ILE A 6 -11.19 27.35 8.33
C ILE A 6 -12.27 26.64 9.15
N ASN A 7 -13.43 27.27 9.35
CA ASN A 7 -14.52 26.67 10.13
C ASN A 7 -15.20 25.52 9.38
N ASN A 8 -15.29 25.60 8.04
CA ASN A 8 -15.87 24.55 7.21
C ASN A 8 -14.95 23.32 7.04
N PHE A 9 -13.67 23.42 7.39
CA PHE A 9 -12.76 22.26 7.36
C PHE A 9 -12.84 21.44 8.66
N ILE A 10 -13.38 22.04 9.73
CA ILE A 10 -13.50 21.44 11.07
C ILE A 10 -14.96 21.08 11.36
N GLU A 11 -15.91 21.31 10.45
CA GLU A 11 -17.28 20.78 10.61
C GLU A 11 -17.23 19.25 10.50
N PRO A 12 -17.44 18.51 11.61
CA PRO A 12 -17.47 17.06 11.54
C PRO A 12 -18.76 16.71 10.78
N ALA A 13 -18.59 16.14 9.60
CA ALA A 13 -19.70 15.55 8.87
C ALA A 13 -20.37 14.49 9.76
N GLY A 14 -21.50 14.86 10.38
CA GLY A 14 -22.45 13.93 10.96
C GLY A 14 -21.99 13.10 12.16
N LEU A 15 -21.37 13.71 13.18
CA LEU A 15 -21.37 13.07 14.49
C LEU A 15 -22.80 13.14 15.05
N THR A 16 -23.48 12.00 15.05
CA THR A 16 -24.68 11.86 15.87
C THR A 16 -24.24 12.05 17.33
N GLU A 17 -24.84 12.98 18.06
CA GLU A 17 -24.46 13.31 19.45
C GLU A 17 -24.66 12.13 20.45
N ASN A 18 -24.98 10.93 19.98
CA ASN A 18 -25.38 9.77 20.77
C ASN A 18 -24.57 8.48 20.48
N GLU A 19 -23.56 8.50 19.61
CA GLU A 19 -22.66 7.35 19.41
C GLU A 19 -21.41 7.52 20.32
N GLU A 20 -21.23 6.61 21.28
CA GLU A 20 -20.03 6.53 22.11
C GLU A 20 -18.80 6.37 21.18
N ASP A 21 -17.79 7.20 21.36
CA ASP A 21 -16.57 7.16 20.55
C ASP A 21 -15.88 5.79 20.68
N GLU A 22 -15.49 5.20 19.53
CA GLU A 22 -14.93 3.85 19.47
C GLU A 22 -13.67 3.69 20.35
N TYR A 23 -12.87 4.76 20.51
CA TYR A 23 -11.66 4.72 21.33
C TYR A 23 -11.98 4.66 22.82
N GLU A 24 -12.96 5.43 23.30
CA GLU A 24 -13.41 5.33 24.69
C GLU A 24 -14.09 3.98 24.98
N ALA A 25 -14.88 3.46 24.04
CA ALA A 25 -15.46 2.12 24.14
C ALA A 25 -14.38 1.02 24.23
N TRP A 26 -13.37 1.08 23.36
CA TRP A 26 -12.23 0.15 23.36
C TRP A 26 -11.49 0.17 24.69
N LYS A 27 -11.13 1.37 25.17
CA LYS A 27 -10.38 1.57 26.43
C LYS A 27 -11.10 1.01 27.66
N ARG A 28 -12.43 0.96 27.64
CA ARG A 28 -13.27 0.44 28.72
C ARG A 28 -13.48 -1.08 28.66
N SER A 29 -13.56 -1.64 27.45
CA SER A 29 -14.07 -3.00 27.25
C SER A 29 -13.00 -4.02 26.85
N GLU A 30 -11.92 -3.58 26.20
CA GLU A 30 -10.96 -4.49 25.57
C GLU A 30 -9.73 -4.74 26.43
N PRO A 31 -9.26 -6.00 26.50
CA PRO A 31 -8.01 -6.31 27.15
C PRO A 31 -6.85 -5.69 26.36
N ILE A 32 -5.88 -5.13 27.08
CA ILE A 32 -4.62 -4.67 26.49
C ILE A 32 -3.88 -5.90 25.96
N ALA A 33 -3.36 -5.82 24.74
CA ALA A 33 -2.57 -6.88 24.14
C ALA A 33 -1.42 -7.30 25.08
N GLY A 34 -1.33 -8.60 25.36
CA GLY A 34 -0.28 -9.17 26.19
C GLY A 34 1.11 -9.02 25.57
N GLU A 35 2.15 -9.16 26.39
CA GLU A 35 3.54 -9.15 25.92
C GLU A 35 3.77 -10.27 24.89
N GLY A 36 4.38 -9.91 23.75
CA GLY A 36 4.67 -10.86 22.66
C GLY A 36 3.54 -11.05 21.64
N VAL A 37 2.39 -10.39 21.80
CA VAL A 37 1.32 -10.38 20.78
C VAL A 37 1.71 -9.43 19.64
N ASP A 38 1.54 -9.88 18.39
CA ASP A 38 1.68 -9.01 17.22
C ASP A 38 0.61 -7.92 17.27
N PRO A 39 0.98 -6.63 17.41
CA PRO A 39 0.02 -5.56 17.56
C PRO A 39 -0.91 -5.43 16.35
N LYS A 40 -0.46 -5.81 15.14
CA LYS A 40 -1.32 -5.78 13.96
C LYS A 40 -2.41 -6.86 14.02
N LYS A 41 -2.08 -8.04 14.51
CA LYS A 41 -3.06 -9.14 14.67
C LYS A 41 -4.12 -8.78 15.69
N TYR A 42 -3.73 -8.17 16.81
CA TYR A 42 -4.66 -7.66 17.81
C TYR A 42 -5.71 -6.73 17.18
N TRP A 43 -5.28 -5.71 16.42
CA TRP A 43 -6.23 -4.79 15.79
C TRP A 43 -7.04 -5.42 14.66
N VAL A 44 -6.52 -6.44 13.96
CA VAL A 44 -7.30 -7.20 12.97
C VAL A 44 -8.45 -7.95 13.64
N GLU A 45 -8.24 -8.55 14.80
CA GLU A 45 -9.28 -9.26 15.56
C GLU A 45 -10.36 -8.33 16.13
N LEU A 46 -10.03 -7.04 16.31
CA LEU A 46 -10.96 -6.02 16.80
C LEU A 46 -11.78 -5.34 15.69
N ARG A 47 -11.52 -5.65 14.41
CA ARG A 47 -12.11 -4.95 13.26
C ARG A 47 -13.64 -5.00 13.21
N ASP A 48 -14.25 -6.09 13.66
CA ASP A 48 -15.71 -6.24 13.64
C ASP A 48 -16.39 -5.42 14.75
N ARG A 49 -15.68 -5.16 15.86
CA ARG A 49 -16.20 -4.44 17.03
C ARG A 49 -15.85 -2.95 17.01
N HIS A 50 -14.68 -2.61 16.48
CA HIS A 50 -14.16 -1.24 16.39
C HIS A 50 -13.63 -0.99 14.96
N PRO A 51 -14.52 -0.88 13.96
CA PRO A 51 -14.12 -0.85 12.54
C PRO A 51 -13.28 0.39 12.18
N SER A 52 -13.60 1.55 12.75
CA SER A 52 -12.91 2.81 12.44
C SER A 52 -11.56 2.87 13.16
N LEU A 53 -11.56 2.55 14.45
CA LEU A 53 -10.37 2.58 15.28
C LEU A 53 -9.35 1.51 14.86
N SER A 54 -9.80 0.28 14.58
CA SER A 54 -8.91 -0.80 14.14
C SER A 54 -8.26 -0.47 12.81
N LYS A 55 -9.00 0.14 11.87
CA LYS A 55 -8.45 0.61 10.60
C LYS A 55 -7.35 1.66 10.83
N PHE A 56 -7.63 2.68 11.64
CA PHE A 56 -6.66 3.72 11.98
C PHE A 56 -5.40 3.15 12.64
N ALA A 57 -5.57 2.23 13.60
CA ALA A 57 -4.46 1.59 14.29
C ALA A 57 -3.60 0.75 13.33
N ILE A 58 -4.22 -0.02 12.43
CA ILE A 58 -3.51 -0.80 11.41
C ILE A 58 -2.74 0.12 10.45
N ASP A 59 -3.36 1.23 10.02
CA ASP A 59 -2.71 2.20 9.14
C ASP A 59 -1.46 2.78 9.81
N MET A 60 -1.56 3.19 11.08
CA MET A 60 -0.43 3.73 11.85
C MET A 60 0.67 2.68 12.09
N LEU A 61 0.29 1.46 12.50
CA LEU A 61 1.24 0.36 12.75
C LEU A 61 1.90 -0.18 11.48
N SER A 62 1.34 0.10 10.31
CA SER A 62 1.90 -0.32 9.02
C SER A 62 3.01 0.62 8.52
N ILE A 63 3.14 1.81 9.12
CA ILE A 63 4.23 2.73 8.80
C ILE A 63 5.54 2.16 9.39
N PRO A 64 6.57 1.92 8.57
CA PRO A 64 7.86 1.47 9.07
C PRO A 64 8.49 2.56 9.95
N GLY A 65 9.02 2.16 11.11
CA GLY A 65 9.65 3.10 12.06
C GLY A 65 11.01 3.67 11.60
N SER A 66 11.53 3.23 10.45
CA SER A 66 12.82 3.68 9.91
C SER A 66 12.92 3.50 8.40
N SER A 67 13.76 4.30 7.76
CA SER A 67 14.18 4.17 6.35
C SER A 67 15.17 3.04 6.09
N CYS A 68 15.60 2.27 7.10
CA CYS A 68 16.62 1.22 6.95
C CYS A 68 16.31 0.20 5.84
N GLU A 69 15.02 -0.13 5.62
CA GLU A 69 14.65 -1.05 4.53
C GLU A 69 14.87 -0.43 3.14
N CYS A 70 14.59 0.86 3.00
CA CYS A 70 14.85 1.61 1.78
C CYS A 70 16.36 1.76 1.56
N GLU A 71 17.14 2.11 2.60
CA GLU A 71 18.59 2.21 2.54
C GLU A 71 19.24 0.90 2.12
N ARG A 72 18.84 -0.23 2.73
CA ARG A 72 19.31 -1.56 2.34
C ARG A 72 18.97 -1.86 0.88
N LEU A 73 17.77 -1.49 0.43
CA LEU A 73 17.36 -1.65 -0.96
C LEU A 73 18.21 -0.77 -1.90
N PHE A 74 18.50 0.48 -1.54
CA PHE A 74 19.36 1.35 -2.33
C PHE A 74 20.80 0.87 -2.38
N SER A 75 21.35 0.33 -1.28
CA SER A 75 22.67 -0.30 -1.28
C SER A 75 22.73 -1.52 -2.18
N GLU A 76 21.74 -2.42 -2.09
CA GLU A 76 21.64 -3.62 -2.95
C GLU A 76 21.53 -3.23 -4.43
N LEU A 77 20.76 -2.19 -4.75
CA LEU A 77 20.66 -1.66 -6.10
C LEU A 77 21.95 -0.96 -6.54
N GLY A 78 22.68 -0.31 -5.64
CA GLY A 78 23.99 0.27 -5.89
C GLY A 78 25.00 -0.77 -6.37
N ASP A 79 25.09 -1.90 -5.66
CA ASP A 79 25.94 -3.04 -6.04
C ASP A 79 25.49 -3.65 -7.39
N LEU A 80 24.18 -3.66 -7.67
CA LEU A 80 23.62 -4.18 -8.92
C LEU A 80 23.90 -3.25 -10.13
N LEU A 81 24.11 -1.97 -9.88
CA LEU A 81 24.37 -0.91 -10.87
C LEU A 81 25.87 -0.68 -11.12
N GLU A 82 26.76 -1.31 -10.35
CA GLU A 82 28.21 -1.32 -10.60
C GLU A 82 28.52 -2.00 -11.97
N PRO A 83 29.63 -1.66 -12.67
CA PRO A 83 29.73 -1.39 -14.12
C PRO A 83 29.22 -2.41 -15.15
N ARG A 84 28.78 -3.60 -14.74
CA ARG A 84 28.52 -4.73 -15.62
C ARG A 84 27.20 -4.62 -16.40
N ARG A 85 26.31 -3.66 -16.09
CA ARG A 85 25.03 -3.46 -16.82
C ARG A 85 24.57 -1.99 -16.91
N ARG A 86 25.32 -1.14 -17.61
CA ARG A 86 24.96 0.28 -17.92
C ARG A 86 23.70 0.48 -18.79
N SER A 87 22.86 -0.53 -19.02
CA SER A 87 21.69 -0.42 -19.90
C SER A 87 20.37 -0.91 -19.28
N ILE A 88 20.30 -1.16 -17.98
CA ILE A 88 19.03 -1.49 -17.33
C ILE A 88 18.27 -0.18 -17.09
N SER A 89 17.05 -0.10 -17.62
CA SER A 89 16.19 1.06 -17.37
C SER A 89 15.73 1.07 -15.90
N PRO A 90 15.56 2.25 -15.28
CA PRO A 90 15.04 2.37 -13.91
C PRO A 90 13.71 1.64 -13.72
N GLN A 91 12.84 1.65 -14.74
CA GLN A 91 11.55 0.96 -14.72
C GLN A 91 11.72 -0.56 -14.62
N LEU A 92 12.63 -1.14 -15.41
CA LEU A 92 12.91 -2.58 -15.36
C LEU A 92 13.55 -2.98 -14.01
N LEU A 93 14.42 -2.14 -13.47
CA LEU A 93 15.02 -2.36 -12.15
C LEU A 93 13.97 -2.37 -11.05
N ALA A 94 13.03 -1.42 -11.08
CA ALA A 94 11.91 -1.37 -10.14
C ALA A 94 11.01 -2.60 -10.24
N ALA A 95 10.69 -3.06 -11.46
CA ALA A 95 9.90 -4.26 -11.68
C ALA A 95 10.58 -5.51 -11.12
N ILE A 96 11.88 -5.73 -11.43
CA ILE A 96 12.66 -6.85 -10.89
C ILE A 96 12.67 -6.84 -9.36
N GLN A 97 12.81 -5.66 -8.75
CA GLN A 97 12.84 -5.56 -7.29
C GLN A 97 11.46 -5.77 -6.66
N CYS A 98 10.39 -5.34 -7.31
CA CYS A 98 9.02 -5.67 -6.89
C CYS A 98 8.77 -7.17 -6.93
N ASP A 99 9.13 -7.84 -8.03
CA ASP A 99 9.01 -9.29 -8.17
C ASP A 99 9.76 -10.04 -7.07
N ARG A 100 11.02 -9.66 -6.81
CA ARG A 100 11.83 -10.24 -5.72
C ARG A 100 11.17 -10.07 -4.36
N ARG A 101 10.63 -8.88 -4.08
CA ARG A 101 9.93 -8.58 -2.82
C ARG A 101 8.65 -9.41 -2.68
N TRP A 102 7.87 -9.53 -3.74
CA TRP A 102 6.64 -10.33 -3.77
C TRP A 102 6.92 -11.82 -3.58
N ILE A 103 7.90 -12.38 -4.30
CA ILE A 103 8.31 -13.78 -4.14
C ILE A 103 8.76 -14.05 -2.69
N ARG A 104 9.56 -13.14 -2.10
CA ARG A 104 9.98 -13.26 -0.69
C ARG A 104 8.81 -13.18 0.28
N ALA A 105 7.78 -12.40 -0.05
CA ALA A 105 6.54 -12.31 0.73
C ALA A 105 5.57 -13.48 0.47
N GLY A 106 5.94 -14.45 -0.39
CA GLY A 106 5.13 -15.62 -0.72
C GLY A 106 4.12 -15.40 -1.85
N PHE A 107 4.19 -14.25 -2.54
CA PHE A 107 3.35 -13.94 -3.69
C PHE A 107 4.10 -14.31 -4.98
N GLY A 108 3.70 -15.44 -5.59
CA GLY A 108 4.28 -15.97 -6.83
C GLY A 108 5.29 -17.10 -6.60
N SER A 109 5.26 -18.12 -7.45
CA SER A 109 6.35 -19.10 -7.54
C SER A 109 7.48 -18.46 -8.33
N GLY A 110 8.72 -18.49 -7.82
CA GLY A 110 9.91 -18.08 -8.59
C GLY A 110 10.12 -18.90 -9.89
N GLU A 111 9.27 -19.90 -10.12
CA GLU A 111 9.02 -20.52 -11.40
C GLU A 111 8.26 -19.56 -12.29
N VAL A 112 8.99 -18.89 -13.20
CA VAL A 112 8.37 -18.35 -14.41
C VAL A 112 7.79 -19.56 -15.14
N PRO A 113 6.46 -19.66 -15.34
CA PRO A 113 5.95 -20.67 -16.23
C PRO A 113 6.63 -20.43 -17.56
N VAL A 114 7.34 -21.43 -18.10
CA VAL A 114 7.70 -21.45 -19.51
C VAL A 114 6.39 -21.64 -20.28
N LYS A 115 5.54 -20.62 -20.25
CA LYS A 115 4.43 -20.49 -21.17
C LYS A 115 5.07 -19.88 -22.40
N GLU A 116 4.99 -20.64 -23.48
CA GLU A 116 5.19 -20.18 -24.85
C GLU A 116 4.68 -18.74 -24.95
N ALA A 117 5.49 -17.88 -25.58
CA ALA A 117 5.25 -16.44 -25.66
C ALA A 117 3.76 -16.17 -25.97
N ILE A 118 3.02 -15.72 -24.96
CA ILE A 118 1.62 -15.35 -25.08
C ILE A 118 1.60 -14.14 -26.02
N SER A 119 0.83 -14.21 -27.11
CA SER A 119 0.80 -13.12 -28.08
C SER A 119 0.21 -11.85 -27.45
N ASP A 120 0.53 -10.69 -28.01
CA ASP A 120 0.01 -9.41 -27.54
C ASP A 120 -1.53 -9.38 -27.52
N GLU A 121 -2.18 -10.11 -28.42
CA GLU A 121 -3.63 -10.25 -28.51
C GLU A 121 -4.20 -11.05 -27.33
N GLU A 122 -3.50 -12.12 -26.94
CA GLU A 122 -3.92 -13.00 -25.85
C GLU A 122 -3.65 -12.37 -24.48
N MET A 123 -2.58 -11.56 -24.39
CA MET A 123 -2.29 -10.71 -23.23
C MET A 123 -3.35 -9.60 -23.07
N ASP A 124 -3.76 -8.95 -24.16
CA ASP A 124 -4.81 -7.93 -24.13
C ASP A 124 -6.18 -8.53 -23.76
N ALA A 125 -6.52 -9.70 -24.30
CA ALA A 125 -7.77 -10.39 -23.99
C ALA A 125 -7.85 -10.80 -22.50
N LYS A 126 -6.73 -11.23 -21.91
CA LYS A 126 -6.70 -11.74 -20.53
C LYS A 126 -6.69 -10.64 -19.48
N TYR A 127 -5.95 -9.55 -19.73
CA TYR A 127 -5.71 -8.50 -18.73
C TYR A 127 -6.26 -7.13 -19.12
N GLY A 128 -6.84 -7.00 -20.32
CA GLY A 128 -7.41 -5.75 -20.83
C GLY A 128 -6.38 -4.63 -20.92
N VAL A 129 -5.15 -4.94 -21.30
CA VAL A 129 -3.98 -4.05 -21.21
C VAL A 129 -4.16 -2.76 -22.00
N HIS A 130 -4.92 -2.78 -23.11
CA HIS A 130 -5.30 -1.58 -23.88
C HIS A 130 -5.99 -0.52 -23.02
N LYS A 131 -6.71 -0.93 -21.97
CA LYS A 131 -7.43 -0.02 -21.06
C LYS A 131 -6.48 0.78 -20.15
N TRP A 132 -5.30 0.23 -19.86
CA TRP A 132 -4.30 0.85 -19.00
C TRP A 132 -3.59 1.99 -19.73
N ILE A 133 -3.30 1.81 -21.02
CA ILE A 133 -2.73 2.84 -21.90
C ILE A 133 -3.73 3.96 -22.16
N LEU A 134 -5.03 3.63 -22.26
CA LEU A 134 -6.08 4.64 -22.41
C LEU A 134 -6.27 5.48 -21.15
N ALA A 135 -6.13 4.89 -19.95
CA ALA A 135 -6.18 5.64 -18.70
C ALA A 135 -5.04 6.67 -18.61
N GLU A 136 -3.85 6.34 -19.09
CA GLU A 136 -2.70 7.25 -19.10
C GLU A 136 -2.86 8.38 -20.13
N LYS A 137 -3.46 8.10 -21.30
CA LYS A 137 -3.79 9.11 -22.33
C LYS A 137 -4.95 10.04 -21.92
N LEU A 138 -5.89 9.56 -21.12
CA LEU A 138 -6.95 10.41 -20.55
C LEU A 138 -6.40 11.32 -19.45
N ASN A 139 -5.47 10.82 -18.63
CA ASN A 139 -4.85 11.62 -17.57
C ASN A 139 -3.92 12.73 -18.11
N THR A 140 -3.38 12.57 -19.32
CA THR A 140 -2.57 13.62 -19.99
C THR A 140 -3.42 14.65 -20.75
N LYS A 141 -4.68 14.36 -21.09
CA LYS A 141 -5.57 15.33 -21.77
C LYS A 141 -6.32 16.26 -20.83
N VAL A 142 -6.22 16.08 -19.52
CA VAL A 142 -6.82 16.97 -18.50
C VAL A 142 -5.84 18.09 -18.07
N SER A 143 -4.64 18.15 -18.66
CA SER A 143 -3.69 19.25 -18.45
C SER A 143 -3.18 19.82 -19.77
N ILE A 144 -4.05 20.52 -20.51
CA ILE A 144 -3.74 21.73 -21.31
C ILE A 144 -4.99 22.62 -21.30
#